data_AF-A0AAD9QQK2-F1
#
_entry.id   AF-A0AAD9QQK2-F1
#
_cell.length_a   1.000
_cell.length_b   1.000
_cell.length_c   1.000
_cell.angle_alpha   90.00
_cell.angle_beta   90.00
_cell.angle_gamma   90.00
#
_symmetry.space_group_name_H-M   'P 1'
#
loop_
_entity.id
_entity.type
_entity.pdbx_description
1 polymer ?
#
loop_
_entity_poly.entity_id
_entity_poly.type
_entity_poly.pdbx_seq_one_letter_code
_entity_poly.pdbx_strand_id
1 'polypeptide(L)'
;MFRGWKPKDASKAPNIVRYISGTLSSLSPKRVLVTFGESKRVLCFSEEDEVGQLRQKFLQAFSDSLADDIAVANVRFQQYDHTFKEYVDIENEVKLENNAKVKAVIVSFREKKEPGRGGDLVPLTVNLKVSLDDLLDALPEDVRYHKITQDTPYRLWNLVSNGLIQPNNDDPPVVTCSGQFGDTNTVIKAKLYGRNNFNQNVFYLTTDPSGDQSDMYLTPKGKNQEITLEPTESEDALFLPQYYYGFTAFRSQTFDSLYLGCDNNKSGATLVEMDDVNYPNPQALFTVNIIN
;
A
#
# COMPACT_ATOMS: atom_id res chain seq x y z
N MET A 1 76.69 -18.09 -1.70
CA MET A 1 76.12 -17.44 -0.51
C MET A 1 74.81 -16.76 -0.91
N PHE A 2 73.69 -17.49 -0.91
CA PHE A 2 72.33 -16.93 -0.84
C PHE A 2 71.46 -17.99 -0.17
N ARG A 3 70.85 -17.61 0.96
CA ARG A 3 70.15 -18.49 1.89
C ARG A 3 68.71 -18.75 1.41
N GLY A 4 68.36 -20.04 1.33
CA GLY A 4 67.13 -20.63 1.86
C GLY A 4 65.80 -19.95 1.57
N TRP A 5 65.14 -20.39 0.50
CA TRP A 5 63.69 -20.28 0.34
C TRP A 5 63.05 -21.49 1.05
N LYS A 6 62.21 -21.23 2.07
CA LYS A 6 61.23 -22.19 2.60
C LYS A 6 59.87 -21.50 2.65
N PRO A 7 58.84 -22.02 1.98
CA PRO A 7 57.47 -21.62 2.27
C PRO A 7 57.06 -22.15 3.64
N LYS A 8 56.54 -21.27 4.49
CA LYS A 8 55.87 -21.63 5.75
C LYS A 8 54.50 -22.23 5.46
N ASP A 9 54.13 -23.18 6.31
CA ASP A 9 52.86 -23.89 6.43
C ASP A 9 51.61 -23.14 5.93
N ALA A 10 51.00 -23.68 4.87
CA ALA A 10 49.65 -23.36 4.44
C ALA A 10 48.66 -24.42 4.99
N SER A 11 48.65 -24.60 6.31
CA SER A 11 47.67 -25.45 7.01
C SER A 11 46.80 -24.61 7.94
N LYS A 12 46.05 -23.68 7.36
CA LYS A 12 44.84 -23.05 7.94
C LYS A 12 44.20 -22.10 6.92
N ALA A 13 43.50 -22.68 5.95
CA ALA A 13 42.43 -22.01 5.24
C ALA A 13 41.15 -22.82 5.50
N PRO A 14 40.11 -22.24 6.13
CA PRO A 14 38.86 -22.95 6.36
C PRO A 14 38.15 -23.23 5.02
N ASN A 15 37.63 -24.45 4.91
CA ASN A 15 36.82 -24.99 3.82
C ASN A 15 35.65 -24.07 3.44
N ILE A 16 35.84 -23.11 2.54
CA ILE A 16 34.74 -22.34 1.93
C ILE A 16 34.24 -23.01 0.63
N VAL A 17 35.04 -23.90 0.02
CA VAL A 17 34.67 -24.55 -1.26
C VAL A 17 33.87 -25.86 -1.07
N ARG A 18 33.54 -26.25 0.17
CA ARG A 18 32.72 -27.45 0.46
C ARG A 18 31.34 -27.17 1.03
N TYR A 19 30.97 -25.91 1.24
CA TYR A 19 29.65 -25.52 1.74
C TYR A 19 28.66 -25.02 0.67
N ILE A 20 29.05 -25.00 -0.60
CA ILE A 20 28.13 -24.67 -1.72
C ILE A 20 27.57 -25.93 -2.41
N SER A 21 28.00 -27.13 -1.99
CA SER A 21 27.45 -28.41 -2.51
C SER A 21 26.46 -29.10 -1.57
N GLY A 22 25.88 -28.37 -0.60
CA GLY A 22 25.07 -28.92 0.49
C GLY A 22 23.61 -28.46 0.61
N THR A 23 23.09 -27.65 -0.31
CA THR A 23 21.66 -27.25 -0.36
C THR A 23 21.15 -27.04 -1.79
N LEU A 24 21.73 -27.75 -2.76
CA LEU A 24 21.26 -27.80 -4.16
C LEU A 24 20.87 -29.24 -4.50
N SER A 25 19.93 -29.78 -3.73
CA SER A 25 19.29 -31.06 -4.06
C SER A 25 18.00 -31.20 -3.26
N SER A 26 16.89 -30.71 -3.85
CA SER A 26 15.49 -31.19 -3.70
C SER A 26 14.44 -30.07 -3.79
N LEU A 27 14.41 -29.31 -4.88
CA LEU A 27 13.19 -28.59 -5.26
C LEU A 27 13.01 -28.82 -6.77
N SER A 28 12.48 -29.99 -7.14
CA SER A 28 12.01 -30.16 -8.51
C SER A 28 10.91 -29.14 -8.75
N PRO A 29 11.03 -28.24 -9.76
CA PRO A 29 9.97 -27.29 -10.05
C PRO A 29 8.72 -28.07 -10.41
N LYS A 30 7.66 -27.86 -9.64
CA LYS A 30 6.36 -28.43 -9.94
C LYS A 30 5.80 -27.75 -11.20
N ARG A 31 5.00 -28.46 -11.97
CA ARG A 31 4.44 -28.00 -13.25
C ARG A 31 2.92 -28.06 -13.18
N VAL A 32 2.22 -26.95 -13.40
CA VAL A 32 0.75 -26.92 -13.50
C VAL A 32 0.36 -26.73 -14.95
N LEU A 33 -0.61 -27.51 -15.42
CA LEU A 33 -1.26 -27.26 -16.71
C LEU A 33 -2.42 -26.29 -16.50
N VAL A 34 -2.30 -25.08 -17.03
CA VAL A 34 -3.33 -24.04 -16.96
C VAL A 34 -4.06 -23.95 -18.30
N THR A 35 -5.39 -23.99 -18.25
CA THR A 35 -6.28 -23.77 -19.41
C THR A 35 -7.00 -22.43 -19.28
N PHE A 36 -6.94 -21.58 -20.30
CA PHE A 36 -7.68 -20.33 -20.37
C PHE A 36 -8.31 -20.17 -21.75
N GLY A 37 -9.64 -20.04 -21.82
CA GLY A 37 -10.37 -20.12 -23.09
C GLY A 37 -10.03 -21.41 -23.83
N GLU A 38 -9.49 -21.29 -25.04
CA GLU A 38 -9.01 -22.41 -25.85
C GLU A 38 -7.51 -22.68 -25.69
N SER A 39 -6.77 -21.79 -25.03
CA SER A 39 -5.33 -21.88 -24.86
C SER A 39 -4.94 -22.72 -23.64
N LYS A 40 -3.88 -23.51 -23.78
CA LYS A 40 -3.32 -24.33 -22.70
C LYS A 40 -1.82 -24.09 -22.60
N ARG A 41 -1.31 -23.81 -21.39
CA ARG A 41 0.11 -23.60 -21.14
C ARG A 41 0.54 -24.29 -19.85
N VAL A 42 1.81 -24.67 -19.78
CA VAL A 42 2.39 -25.27 -18.59
C VAL A 42 3.14 -24.18 -17.82
N LEU A 43 2.77 -23.94 -16.58
CA LEU A 43 3.43 -22.99 -15.68
C LEU A 43 4.30 -23.73 -14.66
N CYS A 44 5.51 -23.22 -14.41
CA CYS A 44 6.43 -23.78 -13.43
C CYS A 44 6.32 -23.06 -12.08
N PHE A 45 6.33 -23.80 -10.99
CA PHE A 45 6.20 -23.29 -9.63
C PHE A 45 7.12 -24.02 -8.64
N SER A 46 7.56 -23.31 -7.60
CA SER A 46 8.31 -23.89 -6.48
C SER A 46 7.38 -24.73 -5.59
N GLU A 47 7.92 -25.65 -4.79
CA GLU A 47 7.10 -26.42 -3.83
C GLU A 47 6.48 -25.55 -2.72
N GLU A 48 7.07 -24.37 -2.49
CA GLU A 48 6.63 -23.39 -1.50
C GLU A 48 5.69 -22.32 -2.09
N ASP A 49 5.49 -22.30 -3.41
CA ASP A 49 4.63 -21.31 -4.07
C ASP A 49 3.15 -21.66 -3.84
N GLU A 50 2.35 -20.66 -3.42
CA GLU A 50 0.89 -20.75 -3.28
C GLU A 50 0.15 -20.31 -4.55
N VAL A 51 -1.16 -20.63 -4.65
CA VAL A 51 -2.00 -20.26 -5.81
C VAL A 51 -2.03 -18.75 -6.05
N GLY A 52 -1.89 -17.93 -4.99
CA GLY A 52 -1.73 -16.48 -5.12
C GLY A 52 -0.58 -16.06 -6.06
N GLN A 53 0.53 -16.79 -6.03
CA GLN A 53 1.72 -16.54 -6.86
C GLN A 53 1.55 -17.06 -8.30
N LEU A 54 0.62 -18.00 -8.53
CA LEU A 54 0.29 -18.52 -9.86
C LEU A 54 -0.37 -17.45 -10.74
N ARG A 55 -1.09 -16.48 -10.15
CA ARG A 55 -1.79 -15.42 -10.89
C ARG A 55 -0.85 -14.53 -11.69
N GLN A 56 0.28 -14.13 -11.09
CA GLN A 56 1.29 -13.30 -11.77
C GLN A 56 1.93 -14.07 -12.94
N LYS A 57 2.32 -15.33 -12.68
CA LYS A 57 2.88 -16.22 -13.73
C LYS A 57 1.88 -16.46 -14.86
N PHE A 58 0.59 -16.55 -14.55
CA PHE A 58 -0.48 -16.66 -15.53
C PHE A 58 -0.59 -15.41 -16.40
N LEU A 59 -0.66 -14.21 -15.82
CA LEU A 59 -0.75 -12.96 -16.59
C LEU A 59 0.43 -12.79 -17.55
N GLN A 60 1.65 -13.09 -17.08
CA GLN A 60 2.83 -13.06 -17.94
C GLN A 60 2.72 -14.09 -19.07
N ALA A 61 2.39 -15.33 -18.72
CA ALA A 61 2.38 -16.44 -19.66
C ALA A 61 1.21 -16.41 -20.64
N PHE A 62 0.14 -15.65 -20.40
CA PHE A 62 -1.02 -15.52 -21.28
C PHE A 62 -1.23 -14.08 -21.76
N SER A 63 -0.23 -13.21 -21.63
CA SER A 63 -0.29 -11.80 -22.03
C SER A 63 -0.73 -11.58 -23.49
N ASP A 64 -0.38 -12.48 -24.39
CA ASP A 64 -0.80 -12.46 -25.80
C ASP A 64 -2.27 -12.89 -26.02
N SER A 65 -2.90 -13.48 -25.01
CA SER A 65 -4.28 -13.98 -25.04
C SER A 65 -5.22 -13.24 -24.08
N LEU A 66 -4.70 -12.28 -23.31
CA LEU A 66 -5.41 -11.49 -22.31
C LEU A 66 -5.68 -10.08 -22.85
N ALA A 67 -6.72 -9.42 -22.33
CA ALA A 67 -6.91 -7.99 -22.57
C ALA A 67 -5.91 -7.18 -21.72
N ASP A 68 -5.49 -6.01 -22.23
CA ASP A 68 -4.41 -5.20 -21.64
C ASP A 68 -4.70 -4.67 -20.22
N ASP A 69 -5.97 -4.74 -19.76
CA ASP A 69 -6.48 -4.13 -18.52
C ASP A 69 -6.88 -5.14 -17.43
N ILE A 70 -6.47 -6.40 -17.55
CA ILE A 70 -6.86 -7.44 -16.59
C ILE A 70 -6.04 -7.33 -15.28
N ALA A 71 -6.69 -6.88 -14.22
CA ALA A 71 -6.12 -6.89 -12.88
C ALA A 71 -5.88 -8.33 -12.36
N VAL A 72 -4.79 -8.53 -11.63
CA VAL A 72 -4.41 -9.82 -11.00
C VAL A 72 -5.54 -10.40 -10.16
N ALA A 73 -6.25 -9.56 -9.41
CA ALA A 73 -7.36 -9.96 -8.54
C ALA A 73 -8.57 -10.53 -9.32
N ASN A 74 -8.69 -10.20 -10.61
CA ASN A 74 -9.77 -10.68 -11.46
C ASN A 74 -9.49 -12.10 -12.00
N VAL A 75 -8.29 -12.64 -11.79
CA VAL A 75 -7.93 -14.01 -12.19
C VAL A 75 -8.32 -14.99 -11.09
N ARG A 76 -9.23 -15.91 -11.39
CA ARG A 76 -9.53 -17.07 -10.53
C ARG A 76 -9.05 -18.36 -11.18
N PHE A 77 -8.59 -19.29 -10.36
CA PHE A 77 -8.26 -20.64 -10.80
C PHE A 77 -9.30 -21.61 -10.27
N GLN A 78 -9.68 -22.56 -11.11
CA GLN A 78 -10.65 -23.60 -10.80
C GLN A 78 -10.02 -24.97 -11.02
N GLN A 79 -10.33 -25.92 -10.15
CA GLN A 79 -9.97 -27.32 -10.32
C GLN A 79 -11.23 -28.16 -10.50
N TYR A 80 -11.15 -29.20 -11.33
CA TYR A 80 -12.27 -30.11 -11.51
C TYR A 80 -12.39 -31.02 -10.28
N ASP A 81 -13.50 -30.90 -9.57
CA ASP A 81 -13.86 -31.79 -8.47
C ASP A 81 -14.62 -33.02 -9.03
N HIS A 82 -14.04 -34.20 -8.85
CA HIS A 82 -14.63 -35.45 -9.34
C HIS A 82 -15.87 -35.89 -8.55
N THR A 83 -16.04 -35.41 -7.32
CA THR A 83 -17.20 -35.67 -6.46
C THR A 83 -18.42 -34.93 -6.96
N PHE A 84 -18.26 -33.62 -7.20
CA PHE A 84 -19.34 -32.74 -7.66
C PHE A 84 -19.47 -32.71 -9.19
N LYS A 85 -18.48 -33.25 -9.91
CA LYS A 85 -18.37 -33.20 -11.39
C LYS A 85 -18.42 -31.77 -11.93
N GLU A 86 -17.84 -30.84 -11.18
CA GLU A 86 -17.87 -29.40 -11.44
C GLU A 86 -16.47 -28.79 -11.25
N TYR A 87 -16.22 -27.65 -11.89
CA TYR A 87 -15.04 -26.83 -11.63
C TYR A 87 -15.27 -25.91 -10.43
N VAL A 88 -14.50 -26.10 -9.36
CA VAL A 88 -14.61 -25.33 -8.12
C VAL A 88 -13.45 -24.35 -8.01
N ASP A 89 -13.74 -23.12 -7.56
CA ASP A 89 -12.74 -22.08 -7.30
C ASP A 89 -11.73 -22.56 -6.25
N ILE A 90 -10.43 -22.40 -6.55
CA ILE A 90 -9.32 -22.75 -5.68
C ILE A 90 -8.96 -21.51 -4.84
N GLU A 91 -8.91 -21.67 -3.52
CA GLU A 91 -8.46 -20.64 -2.59
C GLU A 91 -6.96 -20.33 -2.75
N ASN A 92 -6.51 -19.17 -2.30
CA ASN A 92 -5.17 -18.66 -2.60
C ASN A 92 -4.07 -19.44 -1.90
N GLU A 93 -4.37 -19.97 -0.70
CA GLU A 93 -3.44 -20.64 0.21
C GLU A 93 -3.29 -22.13 -0.14
N VAL A 94 -4.04 -22.64 -1.12
CA VAL A 94 -3.98 -24.04 -1.52
C VAL A 94 -2.66 -24.32 -2.24
N LYS A 95 -1.92 -25.32 -1.77
CA LYS A 95 -0.72 -25.81 -2.47
C LYS A 95 -1.12 -26.75 -3.59
N LEU A 96 -0.79 -26.39 -4.83
CA LEU A 96 -1.05 -27.24 -5.98
C LEU A 96 -0.06 -28.43 -6.03
N GLU A 97 -0.58 -29.58 -6.45
CA GLU A 97 0.24 -30.76 -6.72
C GLU A 97 0.97 -30.63 -8.06
N ASN A 98 2.05 -31.40 -8.22
CA ASN A 98 2.77 -31.46 -9.49
C ASN A 98 1.87 -32.10 -10.57
N ASN A 99 1.84 -31.50 -11.76
CA ASN A 99 0.95 -31.83 -12.88
C ASN A 99 -0.55 -31.59 -12.61
N ALA A 100 -0.89 -30.76 -11.63
CA ALA A 100 -2.26 -30.31 -11.43
C ALA A 100 -2.82 -29.66 -12.73
N LYS A 101 -4.11 -29.90 -12.99
CA LYS A 101 -4.82 -29.32 -14.14
C LYS A 101 -5.81 -28.30 -13.60
N VAL A 102 -5.58 -27.03 -13.91
CA VAL A 102 -6.43 -25.93 -13.46
C VAL A 102 -6.94 -25.13 -14.65
N LYS A 103 -8.13 -24.56 -14.47
CA LYS A 103 -8.76 -23.67 -15.43
C LYS A 103 -8.72 -22.24 -14.88
N ALA A 104 -8.19 -21.30 -15.66
CA ALA A 104 -8.25 -19.89 -15.32
C ALA A 104 -9.54 -19.27 -15.85
N VAL A 105 -10.14 -18.38 -15.07
CA VAL A 105 -11.32 -17.60 -15.42
C VAL A 105 -11.08 -16.15 -15.03
N ILE A 106 -11.42 -15.22 -15.94
CA ILE A 106 -11.40 -13.80 -15.64
C ILE A 106 -12.78 -13.38 -15.15
N VAL A 107 -12.85 -12.96 -13.90
CA VAL A 107 -14.05 -12.41 -13.30
C VAL A 107 -14.07 -10.92 -13.60
N SER A 108 -14.81 -10.52 -14.62
CA SER A 108 -15.11 -9.11 -14.85
C SER A 108 -16.29 -8.71 -13.95
N PHE A 109 -16.08 -7.75 -13.06
CA PHE A 109 -17.18 -7.05 -12.42
C PHE A 109 -17.79 -6.10 -13.45
N ARG A 110 -18.67 -6.62 -14.32
CA ARG A 110 -19.64 -5.75 -14.98
C ARG A 110 -20.67 -5.39 -13.93
N GLU A 111 -20.79 -4.09 -13.61
CA GLU A 111 -21.96 -3.55 -12.93
C GLU A 111 -23.22 -4.00 -13.67
N LYS A 112 -23.84 -5.09 -13.21
CA LYS A 112 -25.26 -5.30 -13.46
C LYS A 112 -25.99 -4.39 -12.49
N LYS A 113 -26.46 -3.25 -12.99
CA LYS A 113 -27.64 -2.61 -12.42
C LYS A 113 -28.78 -3.61 -12.52
N GLU A 114 -29.18 -4.21 -11.41
CA GLU A 114 -30.50 -4.82 -11.31
C GLU A 114 -31.16 -4.53 -9.96
N PRO A 115 -32.51 -4.53 -9.95
CA PRO A 115 -33.35 -3.84 -8.99
C PRO A 115 -33.62 -4.70 -7.75
N GLY A 116 -34.02 -4.03 -6.66
CA GLY A 116 -34.21 -4.69 -5.38
C GLY A 116 -35.32 -5.75 -5.36
N ARG A 117 -35.08 -6.80 -4.56
CA ARG A 117 -35.99 -7.30 -3.51
C ARG A 117 -35.35 -8.50 -2.77
N GLY A 118 -35.34 -8.37 -1.45
CA GLY A 118 -35.55 -9.39 -0.39
C GLY A 118 -35.09 -10.83 -0.55
N GLY A 119 -34.39 -11.32 0.49
CA GLY A 119 -34.30 -12.74 0.81
C GLY A 119 -33.18 -13.03 1.81
N ASP A 120 -33.56 -13.36 3.06
CA ASP A 120 -32.69 -13.79 4.16
C ASP A 120 -31.76 -14.95 3.78
N LEU A 121 -30.45 -14.77 3.98
CA LEU A 121 -29.52 -15.82 4.37
C LEU A 121 -28.43 -15.18 5.23
N VAL A 122 -28.42 -15.50 6.53
CA VAL A 122 -27.36 -15.11 7.48
C VAL A 122 -26.08 -15.87 7.10
N PRO A 123 -24.96 -15.21 6.74
CA PRO A 123 -23.69 -15.90 6.64
C PRO A 123 -23.09 -16.06 8.04
N LEU A 124 -22.57 -17.25 8.33
CA LEU A 124 -21.71 -17.48 9.50
C LEU A 124 -20.50 -16.54 9.40
N THR A 125 -20.44 -15.56 10.28
CA THR A 125 -19.27 -14.70 10.44
C THR A 125 -18.19 -15.47 11.20
N VAL A 126 -17.19 -16.00 10.48
CA VAL A 126 -15.93 -16.40 11.09
C VAL A 126 -15.11 -15.13 11.31
N ASN A 127 -14.99 -14.69 12.57
CA ASN A 127 -14.14 -13.57 12.94
C ASN A 127 -12.67 -13.98 12.87
N LEU A 128 -12.09 -13.94 11.67
CA LEU A 128 -10.66 -13.96 11.47
C LEU A 128 -10.13 -12.54 11.74
N LYS A 129 -9.56 -12.32 12.93
CA LYS A 129 -8.71 -11.17 13.20
C LYS A 129 -7.41 -11.33 12.43
N VAL A 130 -7.42 -10.99 11.16
CA VAL A 130 -6.20 -10.75 10.39
C VAL A 130 -5.87 -9.28 10.55
N SER A 131 -4.69 -8.99 11.11
CA SER A 131 -4.19 -7.62 11.18
C SER A 131 -3.96 -7.14 9.75
N LEU A 132 -4.55 -5.99 9.39
CA LEU A 132 -4.34 -5.39 8.08
C LEU A 132 -2.84 -5.13 7.84
N ASP A 133 -2.08 -4.84 8.89
CA ASP A 133 -0.62 -4.66 8.82
C ASP A 133 0.11 -5.95 8.38
N ASP A 134 -0.35 -7.14 8.81
CA ASP A 134 0.30 -8.42 8.47
C ASP A 134 0.02 -8.84 7.01
N LEU A 135 -1.10 -8.38 6.42
CA LEU A 135 -1.49 -8.69 5.04
C LEU A 135 -0.82 -7.75 4.02
N LEU A 136 -0.43 -6.56 4.47
CA LEU A 136 0.11 -5.47 3.66
C LEU A 136 1.62 -5.60 3.43
N ASP A 137 2.36 -6.19 4.37
CA ASP A 137 3.79 -6.51 4.19
C ASP A 137 4.04 -7.60 3.12
N ALA A 138 2.99 -8.31 2.70
CA ALA A 138 3.04 -9.38 1.70
C ALA A 138 2.64 -8.96 0.27
N LEU A 139 2.28 -7.69 0.05
CA LEU A 139 1.89 -7.19 -1.28
C LEU A 139 3.13 -6.80 -2.12
N PRO A 140 3.05 -6.87 -3.47
CA PRO A 140 4.10 -6.35 -4.35
C PRO A 140 4.42 -4.90 -4.00
N GLU A 141 5.65 -4.43 -4.29
CA GLU A 141 6.08 -3.05 -4.03
C GLU A 141 5.12 -1.98 -4.59
N ASP A 142 4.29 -2.39 -5.55
CA ASP A 142 3.32 -1.59 -6.30
C ASP A 142 2.00 -1.33 -5.53
N VAL A 143 1.77 -1.96 -4.37
CA VAL A 143 0.63 -1.69 -3.46
C VAL A 143 1.08 -1.00 -2.17
N ARG A 144 2.25 -0.35 -2.19
CA ARG A 144 2.73 0.46 -1.05
C ARG A 144 1.81 1.66 -0.87
N TYR A 145 1.10 1.68 0.25
CA TYR A 145 0.62 2.92 0.82
C TYR A 145 1.81 3.69 1.36
N HIS A 146 1.72 5.01 1.30
CA HIS A 146 2.80 5.88 1.73
C HIS A 146 2.74 6.05 3.25
N LYS A 147 3.32 5.08 3.97
CA LYS A 147 3.37 5.09 5.43
C LYS A 147 4.11 6.32 5.92
N ILE A 148 3.46 7.09 6.79
CA ILE A 148 4.07 8.26 7.42
C ILE A 148 5.01 7.80 8.53
N THR A 149 6.29 8.09 8.36
CA THR A 149 7.35 7.90 9.34
C THR A 149 7.70 9.20 10.06
N GLN A 150 8.15 9.06 11.30
CA GLN A 150 8.53 10.17 12.17
C GLN A 150 9.67 11.00 11.57
N ASP A 151 9.62 12.31 11.82
CA ASP A 151 10.62 13.32 11.48
C ASP A 151 11.06 13.31 10.01
N THR A 152 10.21 12.75 9.16
CA THR A 152 10.45 12.63 7.72
C THR A 152 9.77 13.81 7.02
N PRO A 153 10.49 14.53 6.13
CA PRO A 153 9.91 15.60 5.33
C PRO A 153 9.16 15.04 4.12
N TYR A 154 7.96 15.55 3.89
CA TYR A 154 7.08 15.17 2.81
C TYR A 154 6.59 16.38 2.01
N ARG A 155 6.20 16.12 0.77
CA ARG A 155 5.27 16.97 0.02
C ARG A 155 3.92 16.26 -0.06
N LEU A 156 2.85 16.95 0.31
CA LEU A 156 1.49 16.41 0.31
C LEU A 156 0.74 16.97 -0.90
N TRP A 157 0.58 16.16 -1.95
CA TRP A 157 -0.12 16.55 -3.18
C TRP A 157 -1.56 16.06 -3.18
N ASN A 158 -2.50 16.96 -3.46
CA ASN A 158 -3.90 16.62 -3.56
C ASN A 158 -4.39 16.68 -5.00
N LEU A 159 -5.06 15.60 -5.44
CA LEU A 159 -5.55 15.45 -6.81
C LEU A 159 -6.61 16.49 -7.18
N VAL A 160 -7.48 16.86 -6.23
CA VAL A 160 -8.65 17.69 -6.53
C VAL A 160 -8.27 19.15 -6.72
N SER A 161 -7.39 19.66 -5.86
CA SER A 161 -6.80 21.00 -6.01
C SER A 161 -5.69 21.05 -7.06
N ASN A 162 -5.15 19.89 -7.44
CA ASN A 162 -3.96 19.77 -8.30
C ASN A 162 -2.78 20.60 -7.76
N GLY A 163 -2.56 20.55 -6.44
CA GLY A 163 -1.51 21.31 -5.79
C GLY A 163 -1.03 20.69 -4.48
N LEU A 164 0.09 21.23 -4.00
CA LEU A 164 0.74 20.84 -2.75
C LEU A 164 0.20 21.68 -1.59
N ILE A 165 0.16 21.06 -0.41
CA ILE A 165 0.02 21.80 0.84
C ILE A 165 1.15 22.82 0.95
N GLN A 166 0.76 24.09 1.13
CA GLN A 166 1.66 25.22 1.14
C GLN A 166 1.18 26.28 2.14
N PRO A 167 1.98 26.60 3.17
CA PRO A 167 1.84 27.81 3.95
C PRO A 167 1.91 29.05 3.05
N ASN A 168 0.90 29.91 3.18
CA ASN A 168 0.93 31.25 2.63
C ASN A 168 1.40 32.24 3.70
N ASN A 169 2.08 33.31 3.27
CA ASN A 169 2.62 34.35 4.15
C ASN A 169 1.56 35.41 4.52
N ASP A 170 0.30 35.02 4.62
CA ASP A 170 -0.78 35.90 5.09
C ASP A 170 -0.61 36.18 6.60
N ASP A 171 -1.35 37.17 7.11
CA ASP A 171 -1.42 37.49 8.54
C ASP A 171 -2.87 37.39 9.03
N PRO A 172 -3.26 36.28 9.72
CA PRO A 172 -2.42 35.16 10.16
C PRO A 172 -2.04 34.20 9.00
N PRO A 173 -0.93 33.43 9.15
CA PRO A 173 -0.49 32.50 8.11
C PRO A 173 -1.51 31.38 7.93
N VAL A 174 -2.06 31.30 6.71
CA VAL A 174 -3.02 30.26 6.30
C VAL A 174 -2.34 29.19 5.46
N VAL A 175 -2.92 28.01 5.45
CA VAL A 175 -2.45 26.88 4.68
C VAL A 175 -3.32 26.71 3.45
N THR A 176 -2.67 26.62 2.30
CA THR A 176 -3.29 26.46 0.99
C THR A 176 -2.92 25.09 0.39
N CYS A 177 -3.59 24.74 -0.70
CA CYS A 177 -3.31 23.59 -1.55
C CYS A 177 -2.90 24.02 -2.97
N SER A 178 -2.27 25.19 -3.13
CA SER A 178 -1.87 25.73 -4.44
C SER A 178 -0.40 25.52 -4.78
N GLY A 179 0.39 24.98 -3.84
CA GLY A 179 1.83 24.86 -3.99
C GLY A 179 2.24 23.98 -5.16
N GLN A 180 3.42 24.26 -5.72
CA GLN A 180 3.96 23.55 -6.87
C GLN A 180 5.26 22.82 -6.52
N PHE A 181 5.57 21.76 -7.28
CA PHE A 181 6.85 21.09 -7.15
C PHE A 181 7.98 22.06 -7.52
N GLY A 182 8.85 22.37 -6.56
CA GLY A 182 9.90 23.39 -6.69
C GLY A 182 9.78 24.47 -5.63
N ASP A 183 8.57 24.70 -5.11
CA ASP A 183 8.34 25.63 -4.01
C ASP A 183 8.99 25.08 -2.72
N THR A 184 9.75 25.94 -2.03
CA THR A 184 10.49 25.57 -0.82
C THR A 184 9.60 25.46 0.41
N ASN A 185 8.51 26.22 0.46
CA ASN A 185 7.53 26.19 1.54
C ASN A 185 6.52 25.03 1.43
N THR A 186 6.67 24.09 0.50
CA THR A 186 5.77 22.92 0.38
C THR A 186 6.18 21.71 1.21
N VAL A 187 7.24 21.86 2.01
CA VAL A 187 7.78 20.80 2.85
C VAL A 187 7.04 20.74 4.17
N ILE A 188 6.44 19.59 4.45
CA ILE A 188 5.72 19.28 5.68
C ILE A 188 6.45 18.14 6.39
N LYS A 189 6.82 18.33 7.66
CA LYS A 189 7.40 17.30 8.51
C LYS A 189 6.32 16.64 9.36
N ALA A 190 6.40 15.32 9.52
CA ALA A 190 5.52 14.58 10.42
C ALA A 190 6.23 14.33 11.76
N LYS A 191 5.95 15.16 12.77
CA LYS A 191 6.51 15.01 14.12
C LYS A 191 5.65 14.05 14.93
N LEU A 192 6.23 12.95 15.42
CA LEU A 192 5.48 11.95 16.19
C LEU A 192 5.03 12.54 17.54
N TYR A 193 3.73 12.56 17.79
CA TYR A 193 3.17 12.90 19.10
C TYR A 193 3.19 11.68 20.04
N GLY A 194 2.76 10.53 19.52
CA GLY A 194 2.65 9.30 20.30
C GLY A 194 1.72 8.29 19.63
N ARG A 195 1.07 7.46 20.45
CA ARG A 195 0.06 6.51 19.99
C ARG A 195 -1.28 6.75 20.66
N ASN A 196 -2.36 6.56 19.91
CA ASN A 196 -3.72 6.59 20.46
C ASN A 196 -4.09 5.27 21.17
N ASN A 197 -5.30 5.21 21.74
CA ASN A 197 -5.80 4.01 22.44
C ASN A 197 -5.95 2.76 21.55
N PHE A 198 -5.89 2.93 20.23
CA PHE A 198 -5.91 1.85 19.24
C PHE A 198 -4.50 1.48 18.76
N ASN A 199 -3.45 1.96 19.45
CA ASN A 199 -2.04 1.72 19.13
C ASN A 199 -1.62 2.27 17.76
N GLN A 200 -2.33 3.27 17.23
CA GLN A 200 -2.01 3.94 15.98
C GLN A 200 -1.16 5.19 16.24
N ASN A 201 -0.15 5.42 15.40
CA ASN A 201 0.72 6.60 15.53
C ASN A 201 -0.05 7.89 15.18
N VAL A 202 0.09 8.89 16.04
CA VAL A 202 -0.48 10.23 15.87
C VAL A 202 0.66 11.22 15.64
N PHE A 203 0.47 12.15 14.71
CA PHE A 203 1.49 13.10 14.31
C PHE A 203 0.99 14.54 14.38
N TYR A 204 1.90 15.45 14.68
CA TYR A 204 1.79 16.84 14.25
C TYR A 204 2.31 16.94 12.81
N LEU A 205 1.60 17.70 11.99
CA LEU A 205 2.09 18.13 10.69
C LEU A 205 2.68 19.53 10.86
N THR A 206 3.99 19.66 10.62
CA THR A 206 4.70 20.90 10.87
C THR A 206 5.41 21.43 9.64
N THR A 207 5.69 22.71 9.64
CA THR A 207 6.48 23.40 8.62
C THR A 207 7.46 24.36 9.29
N ASP A 208 8.57 24.64 8.61
CA ASP A 208 9.56 25.63 9.01
C ASP A 208 9.61 26.70 7.91
N PRO A 209 8.71 27.70 7.96
CA PRO A 209 8.55 28.65 6.86
C PRO A 209 9.70 29.65 6.77
N SER A 210 10.52 29.82 7.82
CA SER A 210 11.58 30.83 7.90
C SER A 210 12.99 30.25 7.96
N GLY A 211 13.16 28.93 8.17
CA GLY A 211 14.45 28.24 8.22
C GLY A 211 15.28 28.49 9.48
N ASP A 212 14.82 29.38 10.37
CA ASP A 212 15.53 29.83 11.57
C ASP A 212 14.68 29.78 12.85
N GLN A 213 13.44 29.26 12.80
CA GLN A 213 12.54 29.26 13.95
C GLN A 213 11.71 27.99 14.11
N SER A 214 11.30 27.76 15.36
CA SER A 214 10.44 26.69 15.85
C SER A 214 9.38 26.21 14.85
N ASP A 215 9.19 24.89 14.78
CA ASP A 215 8.12 24.23 14.03
C ASP A 215 6.79 24.98 14.18
N MET A 216 6.16 25.31 13.04
CA MET A 216 4.80 25.82 12.99
C MET A 216 3.83 24.67 12.70
N TYR A 217 2.73 24.61 13.45
CA TYR A 217 1.80 23.49 13.47
C TYR A 217 0.57 23.78 12.62
N LEU A 218 0.25 22.87 11.69
CA LEU A 218 -1.01 22.92 10.93
C LEU A 218 -2.17 22.73 11.90
N THR A 219 -2.93 23.80 12.16
CA THR A 219 -3.97 23.82 13.20
C THR A 219 -5.34 24.12 12.58
N PRO A 220 -6.22 23.12 12.47
CA PRO A 220 -7.58 23.33 12.03
C PRO A 220 -8.43 24.05 13.10
N LYS A 221 -9.40 24.84 12.65
CA LYS A 221 -10.40 25.49 13.53
C LYS A 221 -11.80 24.85 13.45
N GLY A 222 -12.01 23.94 12.50
CA GLY A 222 -13.25 23.20 12.31
C GLY A 222 -13.55 22.89 10.84
N LYS A 223 -14.70 22.27 10.58
CA LYS A 223 -15.15 21.89 9.23
C LYS A 223 -15.19 23.10 8.29
N ASN A 224 -14.62 22.94 7.09
CA ASN A 224 -14.59 23.95 6.02
C ASN A 224 -14.00 25.32 6.43
N GLN A 225 -13.27 25.38 7.55
CA GLN A 225 -12.51 26.55 7.96
C GLN A 225 -11.06 26.40 7.50
N GLU A 226 -10.44 27.52 7.16
CA GLU A 226 -9.04 27.56 6.74
C GLU A 226 -8.15 27.06 7.88
N ILE A 227 -7.18 26.22 7.52
CA ILE A 227 -6.15 25.76 8.44
C ILE A 227 -5.13 26.88 8.60
N THR A 228 -4.80 27.21 9.85
CA THR A 228 -3.77 28.20 10.18
C THR A 228 -2.48 27.52 10.63
N LEU A 229 -1.40 28.29 10.68
CA LEU A 229 -0.17 27.88 11.32
C LEU A 229 -0.03 28.52 12.69
N GLU A 230 0.14 27.69 13.71
CA GLU A 230 0.31 28.14 15.10
C GLU A 230 1.70 27.76 15.61
N PRO A 231 2.36 28.58 16.44
CA PRO A 231 3.70 28.30 16.97
C PRO A 231 3.68 27.37 18.20
N THR A 232 2.50 26.96 18.67
CA THR A 232 2.34 26.19 19.91
C THR A 232 1.63 24.87 19.64
N GLU A 233 2.10 23.81 20.28
CA GLU A 233 1.43 22.50 20.26
C GLU A 233 0.02 22.60 20.82
N SER A 234 -0.94 22.00 20.11
CA SER A 234 -2.34 21.92 20.51
C SER A 234 -2.90 20.56 20.11
N GLU A 235 -3.86 20.05 20.89
CA GLU A 235 -4.58 18.82 20.55
C GLU A 235 -5.29 18.93 19.19
N ASP A 236 -5.68 20.14 18.80
CA ASP A 236 -6.32 20.43 17.51
C ASP A 236 -5.40 20.15 16.31
N ALA A 237 -4.09 20.26 16.49
CA ALA A 237 -3.08 20.04 15.45
C ALA A 237 -2.67 18.55 15.29
N LEU A 238 -3.34 17.64 15.99
CA LEU A 238 -3.06 16.21 15.94
C LEU A 238 -3.81 15.53 14.79
N PHE A 239 -3.05 14.79 13.97
CA PHE A 239 -3.57 14.03 12.84
C PHE A 239 -3.22 12.55 12.94
N LEU A 240 -4.18 11.73 12.55
CA LEU A 240 -4.06 10.28 12.41
C LEU A 240 -4.01 9.92 10.91
N PRO A 241 -2.87 9.45 10.39
CA PRO A 241 -2.78 8.97 9.02
C PRO A 241 -3.64 7.73 8.80
N GLN A 242 -4.38 7.71 7.70
CA GLN A 242 -5.11 6.57 7.16
C GLN A 242 -4.65 6.30 5.73
N TYR A 243 -4.57 5.03 5.36
CA TYR A 243 -3.86 4.60 4.17
C TYR A 243 -4.80 3.96 3.16
N TYR A 244 -4.72 4.40 1.91
CA TYR A 244 -5.64 4.02 0.83
C TYR A 244 -4.87 3.83 -0.47
N TYR A 245 -4.58 2.60 -0.91
CA TYR A 245 -4.06 2.26 -2.26
C TYR A 245 -3.31 3.39 -3.00
N GLY A 246 -2.12 3.78 -2.51
CA GLY A 246 -1.29 4.85 -3.09
C GLY A 246 -1.56 6.28 -2.58
N PHE A 247 -2.50 6.45 -1.65
CA PHE A 247 -2.88 7.71 -1.00
C PHE A 247 -2.82 7.60 0.51
N THR A 248 -2.70 8.76 1.15
CA THR A 248 -2.75 8.96 2.59
C THR A 248 -3.79 10.05 2.89
N ALA A 249 -4.68 9.78 3.83
CA ALA A 249 -5.59 10.78 4.40
C ALA A 249 -5.17 11.08 5.85
N PHE A 250 -5.42 12.30 6.33
CA PHE A 250 -5.05 12.71 7.68
C PHE A 250 -6.31 13.07 8.47
N ARG A 251 -6.80 12.16 9.30
CA ARG A 251 -7.96 12.40 10.16
C ARG A 251 -7.58 13.31 11.32
N SER A 252 -8.37 14.33 11.61
CA SER A 252 -8.19 15.14 12.82
C SER A 252 -8.51 14.30 14.06
N GLN A 253 -7.69 14.42 15.11
CA GLN A 253 -7.97 13.77 16.38
C GLN A 253 -9.05 14.50 17.20
N THR A 254 -9.05 15.85 17.19
CA THR A 254 -10.09 16.64 17.87
C THR A 254 -11.42 16.57 17.13
N PHE A 255 -11.40 16.81 15.82
CA PHE A 255 -12.62 16.88 15.02
C PHE A 255 -12.93 15.51 14.41
N ASP A 256 -13.60 14.68 15.21
CA ASP A 256 -13.94 13.32 14.82
C ASP A 256 -14.69 13.29 13.48
N SER A 257 -14.41 12.29 12.65
CA SER A 257 -14.88 12.13 11.25
C SER A 257 -14.40 13.16 10.22
N LEU A 258 -13.61 14.17 10.60
CA LEU A 258 -13.06 15.14 9.66
C LEU A 258 -11.60 14.86 9.30
N TYR A 259 -11.25 15.17 8.05
CA TYR A 259 -9.94 14.92 7.48
C TYR A 259 -9.36 16.20 6.90
N LEU A 260 -8.03 16.37 7.00
CA LEU A 260 -7.31 17.36 6.21
C LEU A 260 -7.68 17.17 4.75
N GLY A 261 -8.03 18.25 4.07
CA GLY A 261 -8.33 18.22 2.65
C GLY A 261 -8.25 19.59 2.01
N CYS A 262 -8.51 19.62 0.72
CA CYS A 262 -8.45 20.83 -0.08
C CYS A 262 -9.84 21.25 -0.56
N ASP A 263 -10.19 22.52 -0.36
CA ASP A 263 -11.43 23.09 -0.87
C ASP A 263 -11.34 23.26 -2.40
N ASN A 264 -12.35 22.73 -3.11
CA ASN A 264 -12.45 22.76 -4.57
C ASN A 264 -12.58 24.17 -5.13
N ASN A 265 -13.05 25.13 -4.34
CA ASN A 265 -13.41 26.46 -4.84
C ASN A 265 -12.37 27.54 -4.51
N LYS A 266 -11.52 27.32 -3.50
CA LYS A 266 -10.65 28.38 -2.93
C LYS A 266 -9.17 28.03 -2.87
N SER A 267 -8.79 26.81 -3.26
CA SER A 267 -7.41 26.31 -3.08
C SER A 267 -6.93 26.36 -1.62
N GLY A 268 -7.83 26.51 -0.64
CA GLY A 268 -7.51 26.54 0.79
C GLY A 268 -7.46 25.13 1.37
N ALA A 269 -6.55 24.90 2.33
CA ALA A 269 -6.56 23.69 3.13
C ALA A 269 -7.61 23.82 4.24
N THR A 270 -8.47 22.81 4.38
CA THR A 270 -9.59 22.80 5.33
C THR A 270 -9.78 21.40 5.92
N LEU A 271 -10.73 21.26 6.84
CA LEU A 271 -11.25 19.96 7.24
C LEU A 271 -12.50 19.59 6.45
N VAL A 272 -12.47 18.44 5.79
CA VAL A 272 -13.56 17.87 4.98
C VAL A 272 -14.11 16.59 5.59
N GLU A 273 -15.38 16.29 5.31
CA GLU A 273 -16.02 15.05 5.72
C GLU A 273 -15.66 13.89 4.79
N MET A 274 -15.67 12.70 5.37
CA MET A 274 -15.56 11.42 4.66
C MET A 274 -16.68 10.50 5.15
N ASP A 275 -17.82 10.56 4.48
CA ASP A 275 -19.04 9.84 4.88
C ASP A 275 -18.88 8.32 4.86
N ASP A 276 -18.16 7.81 3.85
CA ASP A 276 -17.80 6.40 3.73
C ASP A 276 -16.28 6.26 3.56
N VAL A 277 -15.64 5.67 4.55
CA VAL A 277 -14.19 5.43 4.52
C VAL A 277 -13.78 4.45 3.43
N ASN A 278 -14.67 3.61 2.91
CA ASN A 278 -14.37 2.70 1.79
C ASN A 278 -14.40 3.42 0.44
N TYR A 279 -15.08 4.57 0.37
CA TYR A 279 -15.16 5.44 -0.80
C TYR A 279 -14.70 6.85 -0.39
N PRO A 280 -13.39 7.00 -0.08
CA PRO A 280 -12.88 8.19 0.55
C PRO A 280 -13.15 9.43 -0.29
N ASN A 281 -13.47 10.54 0.40
CA ASN A 281 -13.62 11.84 -0.25
C ASN A 281 -12.27 12.22 -0.89
N PRO A 282 -12.21 12.44 -2.22
CA PRO A 282 -10.95 12.71 -2.90
C PRO A 282 -10.29 14.03 -2.45
N GLN A 283 -11.05 14.96 -1.87
CA GLN A 283 -10.50 16.18 -1.27
C GLN A 283 -9.57 15.87 -0.09
N ALA A 284 -9.76 14.75 0.61
CA ALA A 284 -8.97 14.33 1.76
C ALA A 284 -7.77 13.44 1.41
N LEU A 285 -7.64 13.05 0.14
CA LEU A 285 -6.60 12.13 -0.30
C LEU A 285 -5.36 12.87 -0.77
N PHE A 286 -4.21 12.45 -0.26
CA PHE A 286 -2.91 12.98 -0.66
C PHE A 286 -2.01 11.87 -1.20
N THR A 287 -1.37 12.13 -2.33
CA THR A 287 -0.14 11.42 -2.68
C THR A 287 0.99 12.11 -1.93
N VAL A 288 1.81 11.34 -1.21
CA VAL A 288 2.86 11.91 -0.36
C VAL A 288 4.24 11.49 -0.87
N ASN A 289 5.10 12.47 -1.08
CA ASN A 289 6.43 12.25 -1.63
C ASN A 289 7.47 12.55 -0.56
N ILE A 290 8.34 11.59 -0.27
CA ILE A 290 9.48 11.80 0.63
C ILE A 290 10.46 12.76 -0.05
N ILE A 291 10.99 13.71 0.72
CA ILE A 291 12.09 14.57 0.30
C ILE A 291 13.38 13.97 0.87
N ASN A 292 14.28 13.57 -0.02
CA ASN A 292 15.62 13.09 0.34
C ASN A 292 16.63 14.23 0.39
#